data_AF-A0A199XTB6-F1
#
_entry.id   AF-A0A199XTB6-F1
#
_cell.length_a   1.000
_cell.length_b   1.000
_cell.length_c   1.000
_cell.angle_alpha   90.00
_cell.angle_beta   90.00
_cell.angle_gamma   90.00
#
_symmetry.space_group_name_H-M   'P 1'
#
loop_
_entity.id
_entity.type
_entity.pdbx_description
1 polymer ?
#
loop_
_entity_poly.entity_id
_entity_poly.type
_entity_poly.pdbx_seq_one_letter_code
_entity_poly.pdbx_strand_id
1 'polypeptide(L)'
;MDNKKEINSFNCYLSNPKNYKQIIALDSEVDTYINTKKKLTSEINDLKKSLIDLQIEKEDLSIQVLHQFKELKSSEKVLKNDIHKGLEEIMFTISHKVRLPLTNILGLANLLTIIGNTNEENLEFIELIKDSARDLDKITKELSSFIYELNHKK
;
A
#
# COMPACT_ATOMS: atom_id res chain seq x y z
N MET A 1 -3.95 -64.38 65.57
CA MET A 1 -4.66 -65.37 64.74
C MET A 1 -5.77 -64.66 63.95
N ASP A 2 -5.49 -63.44 63.46
CA ASP A 2 -6.56 -62.48 63.12
C ASP A 2 -6.61 -62.13 61.63
N ASN A 3 -5.62 -62.57 60.86
CA ASN A 3 -5.51 -62.27 59.42
C ASN A 3 -6.42 -63.14 58.52
N LYS A 4 -7.19 -64.10 59.08
CA LYS A 4 -8.05 -65.01 58.29
C LYS A 4 -9.54 -64.63 58.26
N LYS A 5 -10.02 -63.78 59.19
CA LYS A 5 -11.44 -63.39 59.24
C LYS A 5 -11.79 -62.21 58.32
N GLU A 6 -10.88 -61.25 58.16
CA GLU A 6 -11.13 -60.10 57.25
C GLU A 6 -11.15 -60.50 55.77
N ILE A 7 -10.32 -61.48 55.38
CA ILE A 7 -10.25 -61.99 54.00
C ILE A 7 -11.57 -62.64 53.57
N ASN A 8 -12.30 -63.26 54.50
CA ASN A 8 -13.57 -63.93 54.19
C ASN A 8 -14.76 -62.97 54.05
N SER A 9 -14.73 -61.83 54.76
CA SER A 9 -15.74 -60.77 54.60
C SER A 9 -15.64 -60.14 53.21
N PHE A 10 -14.43 -59.71 52.81
CA PHE A 10 -14.18 -59.09 51.50
C PHE A 10 -14.52 -60.01 50.32
N ASN A 11 -14.16 -61.30 50.42
CA ASN A 11 -14.49 -62.28 49.38
C ASN A 11 -16.01 -62.49 49.22
N CYS A 12 -16.81 -62.42 50.29
CA CYS A 12 -18.27 -62.52 50.19
C CYS A 12 -18.92 -61.28 49.54
N TYR A 13 -18.36 -60.07 49.74
CA TYR A 13 -18.85 -58.85 49.09
C TYR A 13 -18.59 -58.82 47.58
N LEU A 14 -17.43 -59.32 47.15
CA LEU A 14 -17.07 -59.46 45.72
C LEU A 14 -17.79 -60.64 45.04
N SER A 15 -18.19 -61.66 45.81
CA SER A 15 -18.94 -62.82 45.30
C SER A 15 -20.44 -62.53 45.08
N ASN A 16 -20.94 -61.33 45.43
CA ASN A 16 -22.32 -60.94 45.13
C ASN A 16 -22.43 -60.50 43.66
N PRO A 17 -23.15 -61.25 42.80
CA PRO A 17 -23.17 -61.02 41.35
C PRO A 17 -23.78 -59.67 40.95
N LYS A 18 -24.59 -59.04 41.81
CA LYS A 18 -25.10 -57.68 41.59
C LYS A 18 -24.01 -56.61 41.79
N ASN A 19 -23.14 -56.78 42.78
CA ASN A 19 -22.07 -55.83 43.10
C ASN A 19 -20.90 -55.94 42.11
N TYR A 20 -20.50 -57.16 41.72
CA TYR A 20 -19.42 -57.36 40.74
C TYR A 20 -19.75 -56.77 39.36
N LYS A 21 -20.99 -56.91 38.90
CA LYS A 21 -21.46 -56.30 37.64
C LYS A 21 -21.46 -54.78 37.67
N GLN A 22 -21.83 -54.17 38.81
CA GLN A 22 -21.75 -52.71 38.99
C GLN A 22 -20.32 -52.21 38.96
N ILE A 23 -19.38 -52.93 39.58
CA ILE A 23 -17.95 -52.58 39.58
C ILE A 23 -17.39 -52.61 38.16
N ILE A 24 -17.67 -53.66 37.37
CA ILE A 24 -17.22 -53.74 35.96
C ILE A 24 -17.83 -52.62 35.11
N ALA A 25 -19.11 -52.31 35.30
CA ALA A 25 -19.78 -51.24 34.56
C ALA A 25 -19.15 -49.87 34.84
N LEU A 26 -18.84 -49.59 36.11
CA LEU A 26 -18.14 -48.37 36.53
C LEU A 26 -16.71 -48.31 35.97
N ASP A 27 -15.97 -49.42 35.98
CA ASP A 27 -14.60 -49.51 35.45
C ASP A 27 -14.57 -49.22 33.93
N SER A 28 -15.51 -49.82 33.19
CA SER A 28 -15.69 -49.54 31.76
C SER A 28 -16.05 -48.07 31.48
N GLU A 29 -16.89 -47.44 32.31
CA GLU A 29 -17.26 -46.03 32.16
C GLU A 29 -16.04 -45.12 32.41
N VAL A 30 -15.25 -45.42 33.44
CA VAL A 30 -13.99 -44.71 33.74
C VAL A 30 -13.00 -44.83 32.57
N ASP A 31 -12.86 -46.01 31.96
CA ASP A 31 -11.99 -46.22 30.79
C ASP A 31 -12.43 -45.37 29.59
N THR A 32 -13.75 -45.31 29.32
CA THR A 32 -14.27 -44.46 28.24
C THR A 32 -14.00 -42.97 28.52
N TYR A 33 -14.13 -42.52 29.76
CA TYR A 33 -13.82 -41.16 30.18
C TYR A 33 -12.32 -40.85 30.02
N ILE A 34 -11.43 -41.77 30.42
CA ILE A 34 -9.98 -41.60 30.27
C ILE A 34 -9.61 -41.50 28.79
N ASN A 35 -10.19 -42.32 27.92
CA ASN A 35 -9.91 -42.32 26.49
C ASN A 35 -10.41 -41.05 25.80
N THR A 36 -11.61 -40.57 26.14
CA THR A 36 -12.10 -39.28 25.62
C THR A 36 -11.25 -38.11 26.08
N LYS A 37 -10.85 -38.07 27.36
CA LYS A 37 -9.93 -37.04 27.88
C LYS A 37 -8.58 -37.04 27.17
N LYS A 38 -8.00 -38.22 26.89
CA LYS A 38 -6.76 -38.34 26.11
C LYS A 38 -6.92 -37.78 24.70
N LYS A 39 -8.02 -38.12 24.01
CA LYS A 39 -8.33 -37.60 22.68
C LYS A 39 -8.44 -36.07 22.67
N LEU A 40 -9.22 -35.51 23.59
CA LEU A 40 -9.36 -34.05 23.74
C LEU A 40 -8.02 -33.37 24.05
N THR A 41 -7.18 -34.01 24.86
CA THR A 41 -5.85 -33.49 25.16
C THR A 41 -4.98 -33.41 23.90
N SER A 42 -5.05 -34.42 23.02
CA SER A 42 -4.35 -34.40 21.73
C SER A 42 -4.86 -33.26 20.84
N GLU A 43 -6.18 -33.14 20.68
CA GLU A 43 -6.80 -32.09 19.84
C GLU A 43 -6.44 -30.68 20.34
N ILE A 44 -6.44 -30.45 21.66
CA ILE A 44 -6.02 -29.17 22.26
C ILE A 44 -4.56 -28.86 21.90
N ASN A 45 -3.67 -29.86 21.90
CA ASN A 45 -2.27 -29.63 21.57
C ASN A 45 -2.08 -29.31 20.08
N ASP A 46 -2.83 -29.99 19.20
CA ASP A 46 -2.80 -29.73 17.75
C ASP A 46 -3.33 -28.32 17.43
N LEU A 47 -4.42 -27.90 18.09
CA LEU A 47 -4.96 -26.55 17.97
C LEU A 47 -3.99 -25.48 18.48
N LYS A 48 -3.32 -25.72 19.61
CA LYS A 48 -2.30 -24.81 20.15
C LYS A 48 -1.14 -24.62 19.18
N LYS A 49 -0.67 -25.69 18.55
CA LYS A 49 0.40 -25.62 17.55
C LYS A 49 -0.05 -24.78 16.35
N SER A 50 -1.23 -25.07 15.81
CA SER A 50 -1.80 -24.33 14.67
C SER A 50 -1.97 -22.84 14.99
N LEU A 51 -2.34 -22.50 16.23
CA LEU A 51 -2.47 -21.12 16.67
C LEU A 51 -1.13 -20.36 16.66
N ILE A 52 -0.05 -21.02 17.09
CA ILE A 52 1.30 -20.44 17.08
C ILE A 52 1.75 -20.20 15.64
N ASP A 53 1.56 -21.18 14.77
CA ASP A 53 1.93 -21.08 13.35
C ASP A 53 1.22 -19.90 12.68
N LEU A 54 -0.09 -19.73 12.93
CA LEU A 54 -0.88 -18.59 12.44
C LEU A 54 -0.41 -17.24 13.01
N GLN A 55 0.06 -17.19 14.26
CA GLN A 55 0.60 -15.96 14.83
C GLN A 55 1.90 -15.54 14.14
N ILE A 56 2.78 -16.49 13.87
CA ILE A 56 4.03 -16.25 13.14
C ILE A 56 3.73 -15.73 11.73
N GLU A 57 2.83 -16.39 11.00
CA GLU A 57 2.44 -15.98 9.65
C GLU A 57 1.83 -14.56 9.64
N LYS A 58 0.99 -14.24 10.62
CA LYS A 58 0.41 -12.90 10.76
C LYS A 58 1.48 -11.83 10.98
N GLU A 59 2.49 -12.11 11.80
CA GLU A 59 3.61 -11.18 12.04
C GLU A 59 4.45 -10.98 10.79
N ASP A 60 4.75 -12.06 10.06
CA ASP A 60 5.48 -12.00 8.80
C ASP A 60 4.73 -11.18 7.74
N LEU A 61 3.43 -11.43 7.56
CA LEU A 61 2.57 -10.64 6.68
C LEU A 61 2.54 -9.16 7.08
N SER A 62 2.50 -8.85 8.38
CA SER A 62 2.55 -7.48 8.89
C SER A 62 3.84 -6.76 8.49
N ILE A 63 4.98 -7.46 8.58
CA ILE A 63 6.29 -6.93 8.16
C ILE A 63 6.31 -6.69 6.65
N GLN A 64 5.80 -7.63 5.85
CA GLN A 64 5.74 -7.49 4.39
C GLN A 64 4.88 -6.28 3.98
N VAL A 65 3.72 -6.09 4.61
CA VAL A 65 2.84 -4.94 4.35
C VAL A 65 3.54 -3.63 4.71
N LEU A 66 4.23 -3.57 5.86
CA LEU A 66 4.99 -2.38 6.26
C LEU A 66 6.11 -2.04 5.27
N HIS A 67 6.80 -3.05 4.76
CA HIS A 67 7.83 -2.88 3.74
C HIS A 67 7.26 -2.28 2.46
N GLN A 68 6.21 -2.90 1.91
CA GLN A 68 5.54 -2.42 0.70
C GLN A 68 5.00 -1.00 0.88
N PHE A 69 4.40 -0.69 2.03
CA PHE A 69 3.91 0.65 2.34
C PHE A 69 5.03 1.69 2.31
N LYS A 70 6.21 1.35 2.87
CA LYS A 70 7.38 2.23 2.85
C LYS A 70 7.88 2.49 1.43
N GLU A 71 7.96 1.44 0.60
CA GLU A 71 8.37 1.55 -0.80
C GLU A 71 7.40 2.42 -1.61
N LEU A 72 6.09 2.19 -1.46
CA LEU A 72 5.04 2.98 -2.10
C LEU A 72 5.16 4.47 -1.71
N LYS A 73 5.29 4.75 -0.42
CA LYS A 73 5.43 6.13 0.08
C LYS A 73 6.69 6.83 -0.44
N SER A 74 7.78 6.09 -0.58
CA SER A 74 9.02 6.63 -1.16
C SER A 74 8.86 6.96 -2.64
N SER A 75 8.21 6.06 -3.41
CA SER A 75 7.93 6.25 -4.83
C SER A 75 6.97 7.41 -5.07
N GLU A 76 5.92 7.52 -4.26
CA GLU A 76 4.98 8.64 -4.28
C GLU A 76 5.70 9.99 -4.08
N LYS A 77 6.62 10.04 -3.11
CA LYS A 77 7.40 11.26 -2.84
C LYS A 77 8.28 11.66 -4.02
N VAL A 78 8.93 10.68 -4.66
CA VAL A 78 9.75 10.93 -5.86
C VAL A 78 8.88 11.47 -6.98
N LEU A 79 7.77 10.80 -7.30
CA LEU A 79 6.84 11.23 -8.35
C LEU A 79 6.31 12.65 -8.09
N LYS A 80 5.91 12.94 -6.85
CA LYS A 80 5.43 14.28 -6.47
C LYS A 80 6.51 15.34 -6.66
N ASN A 81 7.76 15.04 -6.31
CA ASN A 81 8.87 15.97 -6.52
C ASN A 81 9.15 16.21 -8.00
N ASP A 82 9.08 15.17 -8.83
CA ASP A 82 9.33 15.30 -10.28
C ASP A 82 8.23 16.13 -10.96
N ILE A 83 6.96 15.91 -10.59
CA ILE A 83 5.84 16.74 -11.04
C ILE A 83 6.04 18.20 -10.60
N HIS A 84 6.41 18.42 -9.34
CA HIS A 84 6.63 19.77 -8.82
C HIS A 84 7.73 20.51 -9.59
N LYS A 85 8.86 19.85 -9.85
CA LYS A 85 9.95 20.42 -10.65
C LYS A 85 9.52 20.72 -12.09
N GLY A 86 8.75 19.81 -12.70
CA GLY A 86 8.21 20.04 -14.05
C GLY A 86 7.29 21.26 -14.11
N LEU A 87 6.42 21.43 -13.11
CA LEU A 87 5.54 22.59 -12.98
C LEU A 87 6.32 23.89 -12.78
N GLU A 88 7.38 23.86 -11.97
CA GLU A 88 8.26 25.02 -11.74
C GLU A 88 8.92 25.48 -13.04
N GLU A 89 9.43 24.55 -13.86
CA GLU A 89 10.04 24.86 -15.16
C GLU A 89 9.03 25.42 -16.17
N ILE A 90 7.79 24.90 -16.18
CA ILE A 90 6.69 25.44 -17.00
C ILE A 90 6.38 26.88 -16.57
N MET A 91 6.21 27.12 -15.27
CA MET A 91 5.95 28.46 -14.74
C MET A 91 7.08 29.44 -15.09
N PHE A 92 8.33 29.01 -14.96
CA PHE A 92 9.50 29.79 -15.33
C PHE A 92 9.46 30.17 -16.82
N THR A 93 9.21 29.20 -17.70
CA THR A 93 9.12 29.39 -19.14
C THR A 93 8.01 30.35 -19.53
N ILE A 94 6.81 30.21 -18.96
CA ILE A 94 5.69 31.13 -19.22
C ILE A 94 6.06 32.56 -18.78
N SER A 95 6.60 32.69 -17.57
CA SER A 95 6.83 34.00 -16.95
C SER A 95 7.96 34.78 -17.61
N HIS A 96 9.02 34.10 -18.06
CA HIS A 96 10.23 34.74 -18.60
C HIS A 96 10.30 34.66 -20.11
N LYS A 97 10.06 33.48 -20.68
CA LYS A 97 10.32 33.23 -22.10
C LYS A 97 9.11 33.57 -22.96
N VAL A 98 7.90 33.19 -22.57
CA VAL A 98 6.67 33.50 -23.35
C VAL A 98 6.31 34.99 -23.22
N ARG A 99 6.47 35.56 -22.02
CA ARG A 99 6.09 36.95 -21.76
C ARG A 99 6.85 37.97 -22.60
N LEU A 100 8.13 37.74 -22.86
CA LEU A 100 8.99 38.65 -23.63
C LEU A 100 8.47 38.90 -25.07
N PRO A 101 8.38 37.89 -25.96
CA PRO A 101 7.88 38.10 -27.31
C PRO A 101 6.42 38.56 -27.33
N LEU A 102 5.59 38.12 -26.38
CA LEU A 102 4.21 38.60 -26.26
C LEU A 102 4.16 40.11 -25.98
N THR A 103 4.97 40.59 -25.04
CA THR A 103 5.03 42.02 -24.70
C THR A 103 5.58 42.84 -25.86
N ASN A 104 6.57 42.31 -26.59
CA ASN A 104 7.11 42.96 -27.79
C ASN A 104 6.04 43.09 -28.88
N ILE A 105 5.29 42.02 -29.18
CA ILE A 105 4.19 42.04 -30.16
C ILE A 105 3.16 43.10 -29.77
N LEU A 106 2.72 43.11 -28.51
CA LEU A 106 1.73 44.08 -28.03
C LEU A 106 2.25 45.52 -28.11
N GLY A 107 3.51 45.74 -27.69
CA GLY A 107 4.14 47.06 -27.74
C GLY A 107 4.25 47.60 -29.16
N LEU A 108 4.78 46.79 -30.09
CA LEU A 108 4.94 47.16 -31.49
C LEU A 108 3.58 47.33 -32.20
N ALA A 109 2.60 46.48 -31.89
CA ALA A 109 1.24 46.62 -32.42
C ALA A 109 0.60 47.94 -31.96
N ASN A 110 0.86 48.38 -30.73
CA ASN A 110 0.40 49.68 -30.26
C ASN A 110 1.10 50.84 -31.00
N LEU A 111 2.39 50.72 -31.31
CA LEU A 111 3.12 51.74 -32.08
C LEU A 111 2.55 51.92 -33.50
N LEU A 112 2.04 50.85 -34.13
CA LEU A 112 1.36 50.92 -35.43
C LEU A 112 0.08 51.76 -35.42
N THR A 113 -0.49 52.05 -34.23
CA THR A 113 -1.71 52.86 -34.10
C THR A 113 -1.44 54.37 -34.03
N ILE A 114 -0.17 54.78 -33.95
CA ILE A 114 0.22 56.19 -33.81
C ILE A 114 0.02 56.92 -35.13
N ILE A 115 -0.72 58.03 -35.08
CA ILE A 115 -0.93 58.92 -36.23
C ILE A 115 0.38 59.69 -36.49
N GLY A 116 0.95 59.53 -37.68
CA GLY A 116 2.16 60.24 -38.11
C GLY A 116 3.33 59.34 -38.49
N ASN A 117 3.24 58.02 -38.27
CA ASN A 117 4.25 57.08 -38.72
C ASN A 117 4.38 57.10 -40.24
N THR A 118 5.62 57.03 -40.72
CA THR A 118 5.94 56.80 -42.12
C THR A 118 5.64 55.35 -42.51
N ASN A 119 5.52 55.10 -43.81
CA ASN A 119 5.38 53.73 -44.32
C ASN A 119 6.61 52.86 -43.99
N GLU A 120 7.80 53.46 -43.90
CA GLU A 120 9.04 52.75 -43.58
C GLU A 120 9.08 52.33 -42.11
N GLU A 121 8.73 53.22 -41.18
CA GLU A 121 8.61 52.88 -39.75
C GLU A 121 7.55 51.80 -39.51
N ASN A 122 6.40 51.89 -40.18
CA ASN A 122 5.36 50.87 -40.06
C ASN A 122 5.84 49.50 -40.60
N LEU A 123 6.61 49.48 -41.69
CA LEU A 123 7.22 48.25 -42.20
C LEU A 123 8.23 47.66 -41.22
N GLU A 124 9.05 48.50 -40.57
CA GLU A 124 10.01 48.06 -39.56
C GLU A 124 9.30 47.44 -38.34
N PHE A 125 8.25 48.08 -37.84
CA PHE A 125 7.45 47.52 -36.75
C PHE A 125 6.81 46.18 -37.13
N ILE A 126 6.32 46.03 -38.36
CA ILE A 126 5.76 44.77 -38.86
C ILE A 126 6.81 43.65 -38.88
N GLU A 127 8.03 43.93 -39.33
CA GLU A 127 9.10 42.92 -39.31
C GLU A 127 9.49 42.53 -37.88
N LEU A 128 9.60 43.49 -36.96
CA LEU A 128 9.88 43.20 -35.54
C LEU A 128 8.75 42.39 -34.87
N ILE A 129 7.49 42.63 -35.24
CA ILE A 129 6.34 41.81 -34.79
C ILE A 129 6.48 40.39 -35.33
N LYS A 130 6.82 40.22 -36.61
CA LYS A 130 7.00 38.90 -37.22
C LYS A 130 8.12 38.12 -36.55
N ASP A 131 9.22 38.77 -36.21
CA ASP A 131 10.33 38.13 -35.49
C ASP A 131 9.91 37.73 -34.08
N SER A 132 9.24 38.62 -33.34
CA SER A 132 8.71 38.29 -32.01
C SER A 132 7.68 37.16 -32.07
N ALA A 133 6.85 37.09 -33.11
CA ALA A 133 5.89 36.00 -33.32
C ALA A 133 6.57 34.66 -33.64
N ARG A 134 7.66 34.66 -34.41
CA ARG A 134 8.49 33.47 -34.67
C ARG A 134 9.15 32.96 -33.39
N ASP A 135 9.68 33.87 -32.57
CA ASP A 135 10.27 33.52 -31.28
C ASP A 135 9.22 32.91 -30.35
N LEU A 136 8.02 33.50 -30.30
CA LEU A 136 6.90 32.95 -29.54
C LEU A 136 6.53 31.53 -30.02
N ASP A 137 6.40 31.31 -31.32
CA ASP A 137 6.10 29.98 -31.90
C ASP A 137 7.19 28.95 -31.58
N LYS A 138 8.46 29.35 -31.60
CA LYS A 138 9.56 28.47 -31.19
C LYS A 138 9.44 28.08 -29.72
N ILE A 139 9.22 29.05 -28.83
CA ILE A 139 9.12 28.81 -27.38
C ILE A 139 7.90 27.93 -27.05
N THR A 140 6.76 28.14 -27.72
CA THR A 140 5.57 27.31 -27.49
C THR A 140 5.76 25.88 -27.98
N LYS A 141 6.50 25.66 -29.09
CA LYS A 141 6.91 24.32 -29.55
C LYS A 141 7.87 23.63 -28.59
N GLU A 142 8.87 24.34 -28.08
CA GLU A 142 9.79 23.85 -27.05
C GLU A 142 9.04 23.45 -25.78
N LEU A 143 8.14 24.32 -25.29
CA LEU A 143 7.32 24.06 -24.11
C LEU A 143 6.38 22.85 -24.33
N SER A 144 5.76 22.74 -25.50
CA SER A 144 4.89 21.61 -25.83
C SER A 144 5.66 20.29 -25.85
N SER A 145 6.87 20.30 -26.42
CA SER A 145 7.76 19.13 -26.45
C SER A 145 8.20 18.74 -25.04
N PHE A 146 8.56 19.73 -24.21
CA PHE A 146 8.90 19.52 -22.81
C PHE A 146 7.76 18.89 -22.00
N ILE A 147 6.53 19.41 -22.15
CA ILE A 147 5.33 18.85 -21.48
C ILE A 147 5.06 17.42 -21.96
N TYR A 148 5.23 17.16 -23.26
CA TYR A 148 5.09 15.81 -23.79
C TYR A 148 6.10 14.85 -23.16
N GLU A 149 7.38 15.23 -23.09
CA GLU A 149 8.43 14.44 -22.46
C GLU A 149 8.19 14.23 -20.96
N LEU A 150 7.73 15.25 -20.23
CA LEU A 150 7.35 15.12 -18.82
C LEU A 150 6.25 14.07 -18.60
N ASN A 151 5.24 14.04 -19.48
CA ASN A 151 4.14 13.08 -19.39
C ASN A 151 4.51 11.66 -19.83
N HIS A 152 5.60 11.50 -20.60
CA HIS A 152 6.02 10.21 -21.17
C HIS A 152 7.34 9.68 -20.62
N LYS A 153 7.96 10.37 -19.65
CA LYS A 153 9.04 9.81 -18.83
C LYS A 153 8.46 8.66 -17.98
N LYS A 154 8.65 7.43 -18.46
CA LYS A 154 8.51 6.20 -17.69
C LYS A 154 9.74 5.96 -16.84
#